data_AF-A0A3A5AMV3-F1
#
_entry.id   AF-A0A3A5AMV3-F1
#
_cell.length_a   1.000
_cell.length_b   1.000
_cell.length_c   1.000
_cell.angle_alpha   90.00
_cell.angle_beta   90.00
_cell.angle_gamma   90.00
#
_symmetry.space_group_name_H-M   'P 1'
#
loop_
_entity.id
_entity.type
_entity.pdbx_description
1 polymer ?
#
loop_
_entity_poly.entity_id
_entity_poly.type
_entity_poly.pdbx_seq_one_letter_code
_entity_poly.pdbx_strand_id
1 'polypeptide(L)'
;MSSSDPVSTVIESNRAPLEAFRTVRLHLGMLPPFQVEELRRRSDPYLGFRDEVEEFQNEFLSGVCTRKCFSSRASDCCNRDGIAVFFADVVVECLYADDERIDLLCRTLEQDRGGFKCAYLGPEGCLWRIKPIVCEMFLCDHAMKSVLDPDPLLRGRWEDLRSRERQYTWPDRPVLFDELEGVFLQAGHESPLMYFHRSPGLLRVKARSMPRS
;
A
#
# COMPACT_ATOMS: atom_id res chain seq x y z
N MET A 1 -5.16 35.51 4.87
CA MET A 1 -4.99 34.20 5.53
C MET A 1 -6.09 33.32 4.97
N SER A 2 -5.73 32.44 4.02
CA SER A 2 -6.71 31.61 3.31
C SER A 2 -7.20 30.52 4.26
N SER A 3 -8.47 30.57 4.65
CA SER A 3 -9.14 29.48 5.33
C SER A 3 -9.42 28.40 4.29
N SER A 4 -8.47 27.51 4.06
CA SER A 4 -8.65 26.32 3.24
C SER A 4 -9.77 25.46 3.87
N ASP A 5 -10.86 25.30 3.14
CA ASP A 5 -12.00 24.46 3.53
C ASP A 5 -11.52 23.01 3.73
N PRO A 6 -11.75 22.38 4.90
CA PRO A 6 -11.32 21.01 5.18
C PRO A 6 -11.83 20.00 4.14
N VAL A 7 -12.97 20.25 3.49
CA VAL A 7 -13.48 19.38 2.41
C VAL A 7 -12.59 19.46 1.16
N SER A 8 -12.06 20.65 0.83
CA SER A 8 -11.19 20.86 -0.32
C SER A 8 -9.85 20.13 -0.16
N THR A 9 -9.28 20.12 1.06
CA THR A 9 -8.01 19.45 1.37
C THR A 9 -8.12 17.92 1.26
N VAL A 10 -9.27 17.36 1.61
CA VAL A 10 -9.53 15.91 1.51
C VAL A 10 -9.64 15.44 0.06
N ILE A 11 -10.37 16.18 -0.75
CA ILE A 11 -10.51 15.86 -2.18
C ILE A 11 -9.15 15.98 -2.87
N GLU A 12 -8.32 16.94 -2.46
CA GLU A 12 -6.96 17.11 -2.97
C GLU A 12 -6.04 15.94 -2.59
N SER A 13 -6.11 15.44 -1.34
CA SER A 13 -5.31 14.28 -0.91
C SER A 13 -5.69 12.98 -1.63
N ASN A 14 -6.96 12.83 -2.03
CA ASN A 14 -7.46 11.63 -2.70
C ASN A 14 -7.21 11.63 -4.21
N ARG A 15 -6.83 12.78 -4.80
CA ARG A 15 -6.65 12.94 -6.24
C ARG A 15 -5.58 11.99 -6.79
N ALA A 16 -4.40 11.98 -6.17
CA ALA A 16 -3.27 11.19 -6.65
C ALA A 16 -3.54 9.68 -6.65
N PRO A 17 -4.09 9.07 -5.57
CA PRO A 17 -4.55 7.68 -5.60
C PRO A 17 -5.62 7.41 -6.67
N LEU A 18 -6.61 8.28 -6.81
CA LEU A 18 -7.69 8.11 -7.78
C LEU A 18 -7.15 8.09 -9.23
N GLU A 19 -6.29 9.05 -9.57
CA GLU A 19 -5.64 9.13 -10.87
C GLU A 19 -4.76 7.89 -11.13
N ALA A 20 -4.06 7.40 -10.11
CA ALA A 20 -3.28 6.18 -10.20
C ALA A 20 -4.15 4.96 -10.51
N PHE A 21 -5.26 4.73 -9.78
CA PHE A 21 -6.18 3.61 -10.05
C PHE A 21 -6.72 3.63 -11.48
N ARG A 22 -7.16 4.81 -11.94
CA ARG A 22 -7.68 4.98 -13.30
C ARG A 22 -6.61 4.71 -14.37
N THR A 23 -5.41 5.25 -14.16
CA THR A 23 -4.26 5.08 -15.08
C THR A 23 -3.85 3.61 -15.16
N VAL A 24 -3.70 2.97 -13.99
CA VAL A 24 -3.31 1.56 -13.90
C VAL A 24 -4.32 0.67 -14.60
N ARG A 25 -5.61 0.80 -14.26
CA ARG A 25 -6.67 0.00 -14.86
C ARG A 25 -6.74 0.18 -16.38
N LEU A 26 -6.70 1.43 -16.86
CA LEU A 26 -6.74 1.70 -18.30
C LEU A 26 -5.56 1.06 -19.02
N HIS A 27 -4.34 1.22 -18.49
CA HIS A 27 -3.15 0.68 -19.12
C HIS A 27 -3.16 -0.86 -19.12
N LEU A 28 -3.47 -1.51 -17.99
CA LEU A 28 -3.57 -2.97 -17.91
C LEU A 28 -4.62 -3.52 -18.89
N GLY A 29 -5.75 -2.81 -19.07
CA GLY A 29 -6.78 -3.19 -20.05
C GLY A 29 -6.35 -3.06 -21.52
N MET A 30 -5.29 -2.30 -21.82
CA MET A 30 -4.70 -2.19 -23.15
C MET A 30 -3.54 -3.15 -23.38
N LEU A 31 -3.00 -3.77 -22.33
CA LEU A 31 -1.91 -4.72 -22.46
C LEU A 31 -2.41 -6.05 -23.04
N PRO A 32 -1.62 -6.71 -23.92
CA PRO A 32 -1.84 -8.10 -24.26
C PRO A 32 -1.88 -8.98 -23.00
N PRO A 33 -2.71 -10.04 -22.97
CA PRO A 33 -2.85 -10.90 -21.80
C PRO A 33 -1.53 -11.47 -21.26
N PHE A 34 -0.56 -11.78 -22.14
CA PHE A 34 0.74 -12.30 -21.72
C PHE A 34 1.58 -11.28 -20.93
N GLN A 35 1.41 -9.98 -21.17
CA GLN A 35 2.12 -8.94 -20.41
C GLN A 35 1.51 -8.74 -19.03
N VAL A 36 0.18 -8.83 -18.92
CA VAL A 36 -0.52 -8.83 -17.63
C VAL A 36 -0.10 -10.05 -16.81
N GLU A 37 -0.03 -11.23 -17.43
CA GLU A 37 0.41 -12.45 -16.77
C GLU A 37 1.88 -12.37 -16.32
N GLU A 38 2.74 -11.73 -17.10
CA GLU A 38 4.13 -11.49 -16.70
C GLU A 38 4.23 -10.57 -15.47
N LEU A 39 3.39 -9.53 -15.38
CA LEU A 39 3.32 -8.66 -14.19
C LEU A 39 2.83 -9.42 -12.96
N ARG A 40 1.86 -10.34 -13.13
CA ARG A 40 1.40 -11.23 -12.06
C ARG A 40 2.52 -12.16 -11.59
N ARG A 41 3.16 -12.86 -12.53
CA ARG A 41 4.28 -13.78 -12.24
C ARG A 41 5.42 -13.10 -11.46
N ARG A 42 5.73 -11.84 -11.78
CA ARG A 42 6.72 -11.04 -11.04
C ARG A 42 6.26 -10.64 -9.64
N SER A 43 4.95 -10.51 -9.45
CA SER A 43 4.32 -10.15 -8.18
C SER A 43 4.04 -11.35 -7.27
N ASP A 44 4.01 -12.58 -7.80
CA ASP A 44 3.70 -13.79 -7.02
C ASP A 44 4.59 -13.99 -5.78
N PRO A 45 5.93 -13.79 -5.82
CA PRO A 45 6.75 -13.89 -4.62
C PRO A 45 6.41 -12.83 -3.56
N TYR A 46 5.92 -11.66 -3.99
CA TYR A 46 5.44 -10.64 -3.08
C TYR A 46 4.12 -11.06 -2.46
N LEU A 47 3.19 -11.63 -3.23
CA LEU A 47 1.94 -12.15 -2.69
C LEU A 47 2.15 -13.29 -1.69
N GLY A 48 3.07 -14.23 -1.95
CA GLY A 48 3.41 -15.25 -0.97
C GLY A 48 3.93 -14.65 0.34
N PHE A 49 4.75 -13.59 0.28
CA PHE A 49 5.15 -12.84 1.47
C PHE A 49 3.94 -12.16 2.15
N ARG A 50 2.97 -11.63 1.39
CA ARG A 50 1.76 -11.01 1.95
C ARG A 50 0.88 -12.02 2.68
N ASP A 51 0.76 -13.23 2.15
CA ASP A 51 0.03 -14.32 2.81
C ASP A 51 0.68 -14.68 4.15
N GLU A 52 2.01 -14.78 4.20
CA GLU A 52 2.73 -15.05 5.47
C GLU A 52 2.55 -13.93 6.51
N VAL A 53 2.50 -12.67 6.08
CA VAL A 53 2.22 -11.54 6.98
C VAL A 53 0.77 -11.62 7.50
N GLU A 54 -0.18 -11.90 6.62
CA GLU A 54 -1.59 -12.05 7.00
C GLU A 54 -1.78 -13.22 7.98
N GLU A 55 -1.15 -14.36 7.73
CA GLU A 55 -1.15 -15.51 8.63
C GLU A 55 -0.61 -15.14 10.01
N PHE A 56 0.54 -14.45 10.08
CA PHE A 56 1.10 -13.98 11.35
C PHE A 56 0.13 -13.05 12.09
N GLN A 57 -0.49 -12.10 11.38
CA GLN A 57 -1.43 -11.16 11.99
C GLN A 57 -2.71 -11.86 12.47
N ASN A 58 -3.24 -12.78 11.69
CA ASN A 58 -4.43 -13.53 12.07
C ASN A 58 -4.16 -14.43 13.28
N GLU A 59 -3.00 -15.09 13.34
CA GLU A 59 -2.62 -15.99 14.42
C GLU A 59 -2.37 -15.23 15.73
N PHE A 60 -1.57 -14.17 15.69
CA PHE A 60 -1.06 -13.54 16.93
C PHE A 60 -1.73 -12.22 17.29
N LEU A 61 -2.32 -11.51 16.32
CA LEU A 61 -2.80 -10.14 16.51
C LEU A 61 -4.32 -10.03 16.47
N SER A 62 -5.05 -11.02 15.97
CA SER A 62 -6.53 -10.97 15.85
C SER A 62 -7.27 -10.73 17.17
N GLY A 63 -6.70 -11.16 18.30
CA GLY A 63 -7.24 -10.91 19.64
C GLY A 63 -7.12 -9.45 20.10
N VAL A 64 -6.17 -8.69 19.55
CA VAL A 64 -5.89 -7.29 19.90
C VAL A 64 -6.39 -6.33 18.81
N CYS A 65 -6.09 -6.65 17.56
CA CYS A 65 -6.55 -5.97 16.35
C CYS A 65 -7.98 -6.41 16.01
N THR A 66 -8.94 -6.00 16.84
CA THR A 66 -10.33 -6.44 16.70
C THR A 66 -11.13 -5.59 15.71
N ARG A 67 -12.22 -6.16 15.16
CA ARG A 67 -13.25 -5.41 14.40
C ARG A 67 -13.73 -4.16 15.14
N LYS A 68 -13.72 -4.16 16.47
CA LYS A 68 -14.11 -3.01 17.29
C LYS A 68 -13.19 -1.81 17.06
N CYS A 69 -11.88 -1.99 16.87
CA CYS A 69 -10.98 -0.87 16.58
C CYS A 69 -11.31 -0.21 15.24
N PHE A 70 -11.72 -0.99 14.25
CA PHE A 70 -12.15 -0.49 12.95
C PHE A 70 -13.55 0.15 12.99
N SER A 71 -14.53 -0.52 13.60
CA SER A 71 -15.92 -0.04 13.65
C SER A 71 -16.13 1.17 14.56
N SER A 72 -15.37 1.28 15.64
CA SER A 72 -15.39 2.46 16.53
C SER A 72 -14.59 3.65 15.99
N ARG A 73 -13.90 3.49 14.84
CA ARG A 73 -13.01 4.51 14.25
C ARG A 73 -11.87 4.95 15.19
N ALA A 74 -11.57 4.13 16.19
CA ALA A 74 -10.53 4.39 17.18
C ALA A 74 -9.15 3.86 16.77
N SER A 75 -9.07 3.03 15.70
CA SER A 75 -7.80 2.47 15.23
C SER A 75 -6.82 3.56 14.80
N ASP A 76 -5.65 3.58 15.46
CA ASP A 76 -4.50 4.40 15.04
C ASP A 76 -3.88 3.87 13.73
N CYS A 77 -4.09 2.58 13.41
CA CYS A 77 -3.60 1.94 12.19
C CYS A 77 -4.36 2.38 10.92
N CYS A 78 -5.49 3.10 11.05
CA CYS A 78 -6.33 3.54 9.93
C CYS A 78 -6.49 5.07 9.94
N ASN A 79 -5.38 5.78 9.79
CA ASN A 79 -5.35 7.25 9.81
C ASN A 79 -4.99 7.85 8.44
N ARG A 80 -5.64 8.96 8.07
CA ARG A 80 -5.52 9.64 6.76
C ARG A 80 -4.10 10.13 6.52
N ASP A 81 -3.51 10.69 7.57
CA ASP A 81 -2.19 11.31 7.52
C ASP A 81 -1.05 10.27 7.61
N GLY A 82 -1.38 8.98 7.81
CA GLY A 82 -0.42 7.90 8.00
C GLY A 82 -0.33 6.90 6.84
N ILE A 83 -1.21 6.97 5.84
CA ILE A 83 -1.24 6.02 4.73
C ILE A 83 -0.47 6.60 3.54
N ALA A 84 0.79 6.20 3.40
CA ALA A 84 1.47 6.31 2.11
C ALA A 84 0.99 5.16 1.23
N VAL A 85 0.32 5.49 0.12
CA VAL A 85 0.02 4.54 -0.97
C VAL A 85 1.10 4.69 -2.02
N PHE A 86 1.85 3.63 -2.31
CA PHE A 86 2.76 3.63 -3.44
C PHE A 86 2.00 3.37 -4.73
N PHE A 87 2.50 3.86 -5.85
CA PHE A 87 1.92 3.52 -7.16
C PHE A 87 1.95 2.01 -7.39
N ALA A 88 3.02 1.33 -6.95
CA ALA A 88 3.11 -0.13 -7.01
C ALA A 88 2.03 -0.86 -6.19
N ASP A 89 1.56 -0.31 -5.06
CA ASP A 89 0.42 -0.89 -4.32
C ASP A 89 -0.84 -0.91 -5.20
N VAL A 90 -1.10 0.20 -5.92
CA VAL A 90 -2.21 0.32 -6.87
C VAL A 90 -2.08 -0.68 -8.02
N VAL A 91 -0.87 -0.85 -8.56
CA VAL A 91 -0.59 -1.84 -9.61
C VAL A 91 -0.95 -3.25 -9.13
N VAL A 92 -0.48 -3.65 -7.95
CA VAL A 92 -0.78 -4.97 -7.39
C VAL A 92 -2.28 -5.13 -7.14
N GLU A 93 -2.96 -4.15 -6.55
CA GLU A 93 -4.42 -4.23 -6.35
C GLU A 93 -5.17 -4.41 -7.68
N CYS A 94 -4.85 -3.64 -8.72
CA CYS A 94 -5.50 -3.77 -10.03
C CYS A 94 -5.14 -5.08 -10.76
N LEU A 95 -4.00 -5.71 -10.47
CA LEU A 95 -3.65 -7.00 -11.06
C LEU A 95 -4.51 -8.13 -10.52
N TYR A 96 -5.00 -8.04 -9.27
CA TYR A 96 -5.63 -9.17 -8.57
C TYR A 96 -7.05 -8.90 -8.07
N ALA A 97 -7.47 -7.66 -7.87
CA ALA A 97 -8.86 -7.33 -7.52
C ALA A 97 -9.79 -7.45 -8.74
N ASP A 98 -11.09 -7.64 -8.48
CA ASP A 98 -12.13 -7.56 -9.50
C ASP A 98 -12.46 -6.10 -9.86
N ASP A 99 -13.06 -5.91 -11.03
CA ASP A 99 -13.41 -4.57 -11.52
C ASP A 99 -14.40 -3.87 -10.58
N GLU A 100 -15.33 -4.61 -9.96
CA GLU A 100 -16.29 -4.07 -9.00
C GLU A 100 -15.61 -3.44 -7.78
N ARG A 101 -14.53 -4.04 -7.28
CA ARG A 101 -13.73 -3.51 -6.17
C ARG A 101 -12.92 -2.30 -6.57
N ILE A 102 -12.29 -2.31 -7.75
CA ILE A 102 -11.57 -1.12 -8.25
C ILE A 102 -12.54 0.05 -8.46
N ASP A 103 -13.74 -0.22 -8.98
CA ASP A 103 -14.80 0.76 -9.11
C ASP A 103 -15.25 1.33 -7.75
N LEU A 104 -15.38 0.46 -6.75
CA LEU A 104 -15.72 0.89 -5.39
C LEU A 104 -14.64 1.80 -4.82
N LEU A 105 -13.35 1.43 -4.92
CA LEU A 105 -12.23 2.26 -4.49
C LEU A 105 -12.21 3.62 -5.18
N CYS A 106 -12.40 3.67 -6.50
CA CYS A 106 -12.45 4.92 -7.26
C CYS A 106 -13.62 5.81 -6.80
N ARG A 107 -14.83 5.26 -6.70
CA ARG A 107 -16.01 6.00 -6.23
C ARG A 107 -15.80 6.55 -4.83
N THR A 108 -15.22 5.75 -3.93
CA THR A 108 -14.93 6.20 -2.57
C THR A 108 -13.93 7.35 -2.55
N LEU A 109 -12.85 7.28 -3.32
CA LEU A 109 -11.87 8.37 -3.42
C LEU A 109 -12.47 9.66 -4.01
N GLU A 110 -13.36 9.54 -4.99
CA GLU A 110 -14.08 10.68 -5.61
C GLU A 110 -15.07 11.35 -4.66
N GLN A 111 -15.76 10.55 -3.84
CA GLN A 111 -16.90 10.99 -3.05
C GLN A 111 -16.60 11.20 -1.57
N ASP A 112 -15.42 10.80 -1.08
CA ASP A 112 -15.07 10.94 0.33
C ASP A 112 -15.01 12.42 0.74
N ARG A 113 -15.94 12.79 1.63
CA ARG A 113 -16.05 14.13 2.23
C ARG A 113 -15.50 14.18 3.66
N GLY A 114 -14.74 13.18 4.09
CA GLY A 114 -14.11 13.19 5.42
C GLY A 114 -14.86 12.41 6.50
N GLY A 115 -15.54 11.31 6.16
CA GLY A 115 -16.36 10.55 7.12
C GLY A 115 -15.60 9.57 8.03
N PHE A 116 -14.52 8.99 7.52
CA PHE A 116 -13.64 8.06 8.25
C PHE A 116 -12.23 8.63 8.34
N LYS A 117 -11.49 8.22 9.39
CA LYS A 117 -10.07 8.53 9.52
C LYS A 117 -9.28 8.00 8.31
N CYS A 118 -9.67 6.91 7.68
CA CYS A 118 -9.07 6.41 6.43
C CYS A 118 -10.08 6.48 5.28
N ALA A 119 -9.67 7.03 4.13
CA ALA A 119 -10.53 7.13 2.95
C ALA A 119 -10.94 5.74 2.40
N TYR A 120 -10.16 4.70 2.69
CA TYR A 120 -10.40 3.33 2.22
C TYR A 120 -11.13 2.45 3.23
N LEU A 121 -11.60 2.99 4.36
CA LEU A 121 -12.29 2.23 5.38
C LEU A 121 -13.81 2.32 5.17
N GLY A 122 -14.44 1.19 4.85
CA GLY A 122 -15.88 1.03 4.78
C GLY A 122 -16.48 0.39 6.04
N PRO A 123 -17.81 0.22 6.09
CA PRO A 123 -18.50 -0.41 7.22
C PRO A 123 -18.04 -1.86 7.51
N GLU A 124 -17.70 -2.60 6.45
CA GLU A 124 -17.27 -4.00 6.53
C GLU A 124 -15.74 -4.16 6.65
N GLY A 125 -14.98 -3.07 6.70
CA GLY A 125 -13.52 -3.07 6.79
C GLY A 125 -12.83 -2.34 5.65
N CYS A 126 -11.55 -2.65 5.44
CA CYS A 126 -10.75 -2.05 4.38
C CYS A 126 -11.33 -2.41 3.01
N LEU A 127 -11.40 -1.45 2.10
CA LEU A 127 -11.90 -1.66 0.74
C LEU A 127 -10.87 -2.34 -0.17
N TRP A 128 -9.58 -2.24 0.15
CA TRP A 128 -8.51 -2.93 -0.56
C TRP A 128 -8.58 -4.43 -0.32
N ARG A 129 -8.43 -5.21 -1.38
CA ARG A 129 -8.17 -6.64 -1.28
C ARG A 129 -6.76 -6.88 -0.75
N ILE A 130 -5.78 -6.21 -1.33
CA ILE A 130 -4.38 -6.26 -0.94
C ILE A 130 -4.02 -4.88 -0.38
N LYS A 131 -3.95 -4.76 0.95
CA LYS A 131 -3.72 -3.47 1.60
C LYS A 131 -2.38 -2.86 1.13
N PRO A 132 -2.25 -1.52 1.05
CA PRO A 132 -0.96 -0.89 0.84
C PRO A 132 0.07 -1.44 1.83
N ILE A 133 1.30 -1.69 1.39
CA ILE A 133 2.31 -2.37 2.22
C ILE A 133 2.58 -1.66 3.54
N VAL A 134 2.54 -0.32 3.54
CA VAL A 134 2.68 0.48 4.76
C VAL A 134 1.58 0.17 5.78
N CYS A 135 0.34 -0.02 5.31
CA CYS A 135 -0.77 -0.38 6.18
C CYS A 135 -0.63 -1.81 6.72
N GLU A 136 -0.23 -2.75 5.85
CA GLU A 136 -0.06 -4.14 6.25
C GLU A 136 1.07 -4.30 7.28
N MET A 137 2.17 -3.59 7.10
CA MET A 137 3.35 -3.69 7.97
C MET A 137 3.29 -2.77 9.19
N PHE A 138 2.14 -2.15 9.46
CA PHE A 138 1.96 -1.27 10.61
C PHE A 138 1.32 -1.99 11.80
N LEU A 139 1.96 -1.89 12.97
CA LEU A 139 1.39 -2.27 14.26
C LEU A 139 1.36 -1.05 15.18
N CYS A 140 0.22 -0.80 15.83
CA CYS A 140 0.13 0.26 16.81
C CYS A 140 0.88 -0.10 18.10
N ASP A 141 1.20 0.91 18.91
CA ASP A 141 1.88 0.76 20.19
C ASP A 141 1.20 -0.25 21.12
N HIS A 142 -0.13 -0.30 21.10
CA HIS A 142 -0.88 -1.26 21.92
C HIS A 142 -0.61 -2.70 21.46
N ALA A 143 -0.69 -2.98 20.16
CA ALA A 143 -0.40 -4.30 19.61
C ALA A 143 1.05 -4.73 19.88
N MET A 144 2.01 -3.82 19.70
CA MET A 144 3.42 -4.09 20.02
C MET A 144 3.59 -4.45 21.50
N LYS A 145 3.09 -3.62 22.42
CA LYS A 145 3.22 -3.81 23.87
C LYS A 145 2.48 -5.03 24.41
N SER A 146 1.33 -5.35 23.84
CA SER A 146 0.48 -6.43 24.32
C SER A 146 0.83 -7.80 23.75
N VAL A 147 1.44 -7.86 22.57
CA VAL A 147 1.70 -9.12 21.86
C VAL A 147 3.19 -9.37 21.63
N LEU A 148 3.96 -8.37 21.16
CA LEU A 148 5.36 -8.58 20.79
C LEU A 148 6.33 -8.34 21.96
N ASP A 149 6.11 -7.33 22.79
CA ASP A 149 6.97 -7.04 23.95
C ASP A 149 7.07 -8.20 24.96
N PRO A 150 5.99 -8.94 25.27
CA PRO A 150 6.05 -10.06 26.21
C PRO A 150 6.75 -11.31 25.64
N ASP A 151 6.86 -11.46 24.32
CA ASP A 151 7.40 -12.66 23.67
C ASP A 151 8.51 -12.29 22.66
N PRO A 152 9.80 -12.45 23.06
CA PRO A 152 10.93 -12.17 22.19
C PRO A 152 10.98 -13.01 20.91
N LEU A 153 10.41 -14.23 20.91
CA LEU A 153 10.38 -15.07 19.71
C LEU A 153 9.38 -14.51 18.69
N LEU A 154 8.19 -14.08 19.15
CA LEU A 154 7.22 -13.43 18.27
C LEU A 154 7.73 -12.09 17.75
N ARG A 155 8.42 -11.31 18.58
CA ARG A 155 9.12 -10.11 18.11
C ARG A 155 10.13 -10.44 17.00
N GLY A 156 10.95 -11.47 17.20
CA GLY A 156 11.93 -11.90 16.19
C GLY A 156 11.27 -12.30 14.86
N ARG A 157 10.13 -13.00 14.91
CA ARG A 157 9.35 -13.34 13.69
C ARG A 157 8.82 -12.09 12.98
N TRP A 158 8.30 -11.12 13.72
CA TRP A 158 7.85 -9.86 13.12
C TRP A 158 8.99 -9.06 12.50
N GLU A 159 10.14 -9.00 13.17
CA GLU A 159 11.34 -8.34 12.66
C GLU A 159 11.88 -9.01 11.38
N ASP A 160 11.78 -10.33 11.27
CA ASP A 160 12.11 -11.06 10.03
C ASP A 160 11.16 -10.67 8.88
N LEU A 161 9.84 -10.64 9.12
CA LEU A 161 8.87 -10.18 8.12
C LEU A 161 9.16 -8.74 7.67
N ARG A 162 9.50 -7.84 8.61
CA ARG A 162 9.92 -6.47 8.28
C ARG A 162 11.24 -6.40 7.50
N SER A 163 12.16 -7.32 7.76
CA SER A 163 13.40 -7.42 6.97
C SER A 163 13.12 -7.89 5.55
N ARG A 164 12.20 -8.85 5.38
CA ARG A 164 11.77 -9.37 4.09
C ARG A 164 10.97 -8.36 3.27
N GLU A 165 10.12 -7.55 3.90
CA GLU A 165 9.43 -6.42 3.25
C GLU A 165 10.40 -5.56 2.41
N ARG A 166 11.60 -5.28 2.95
CA ARG A 166 12.62 -4.46 2.28
C ARG A 166 13.09 -5.05 0.95
N GLN A 167 12.95 -6.36 0.74
CA GLN A 167 13.29 -6.99 -0.54
C GLN A 167 12.35 -6.54 -1.67
N TYR A 168 11.18 -5.97 -1.34
CA TYR A 168 10.20 -5.47 -2.29
C TYR A 168 10.13 -3.94 -2.31
N THR A 169 10.52 -3.27 -1.22
CA THR A 169 10.28 -1.83 -1.02
C THR A 169 11.54 -0.98 -0.75
N TRP A 170 12.72 -1.59 -0.58
CA TRP A 170 13.95 -0.86 -0.29
C TRP A 170 14.92 -0.89 -1.48
N PRO A 171 15.10 0.21 -2.23
CA PRO A 171 15.79 0.19 -3.51
C PRO A 171 17.32 0.36 -3.37
N ASP A 172 17.91 -0.33 -2.39
CA ASP A 172 19.36 -0.57 -2.36
C ASP A 172 19.78 -1.70 -3.33
N ARG A 173 18.79 -2.27 -4.03
CA ARG A 173 18.89 -3.32 -5.03
C ARG A 173 17.67 -3.18 -5.99
N PRO A 174 17.61 -3.95 -7.09
CA PRO A 174 16.36 -4.10 -7.83
C PRO A 174 15.26 -4.66 -6.94
N VAL A 175 14.11 -3.98 -6.87
CA VAL A 175 12.96 -4.37 -6.04
C VAL A 175 11.67 -4.25 -6.82
N LEU A 176 10.68 -5.07 -6.47
CA LEU A 176 9.40 -5.15 -7.18
C LEU A 176 8.70 -3.79 -7.33
N PHE A 177 8.67 -2.96 -6.29
CA PHE A 177 7.94 -1.68 -6.36
C PHE A 177 8.57 -0.73 -7.38
N ASP A 178 9.91 -0.70 -7.45
CA ASP A 178 10.64 0.07 -8.45
C ASP A 178 10.35 -0.41 -9.87
N GLU A 179 10.37 -1.74 -10.04
CA GLU A 179 10.11 -2.43 -11.28
C GLU A 179 8.69 -2.21 -11.81
N LEU A 180 7.67 -2.31 -10.95
CA LEU A 180 6.28 -2.09 -11.32
C LEU A 180 6.06 -0.63 -11.73
N GLU A 181 6.60 0.34 -10.99
CA GLU A 181 6.54 1.75 -11.39
C GLU A 181 7.24 1.98 -12.74
N GLY A 182 8.37 1.32 -12.97
CA GLY A 182 9.16 1.42 -14.20
C GLY A 182 8.38 1.01 -15.46
N VAL A 183 7.50 0.00 -15.37
CA VAL A 183 6.67 -0.44 -16.50
C VAL A 183 5.74 0.70 -16.97
N PHE A 184 5.09 1.38 -16.03
CA PHE A 184 4.17 2.47 -16.35
C PHE A 184 4.91 3.73 -16.78
N LEU A 185 6.07 4.01 -16.17
CA LEU A 185 6.92 5.12 -16.58
C LEU A 185 7.43 4.96 -18.01
N GLN A 186 7.84 3.75 -18.40
CA GLN A 186 8.25 3.43 -19.78
C GLN A 186 7.11 3.57 -20.79
N ALA A 187 5.87 3.34 -20.35
CA ALA A 187 4.66 3.57 -21.15
C ALA A 187 4.23 5.06 -21.20
N GLY A 188 5.00 5.97 -20.58
CA GLY A 188 4.72 7.41 -20.58
C GLY A 188 3.73 7.87 -19.51
N HIS A 189 3.38 7.01 -18.56
CA HIS A 189 2.52 7.39 -17.44
C HIS A 189 3.33 8.02 -16.32
N GLU A 190 2.75 9.01 -15.67
CA GLU A 190 3.36 9.69 -14.54
C GLU A 190 2.39 9.76 -13.37
N SER A 191 2.90 9.57 -12.16
CA SER A 191 2.12 9.76 -10.93
C SER A 191 3.01 10.31 -9.81
N PRO A 192 2.51 11.21 -8.96
CA PRO A 192 3.22 11.62 -7.75
C PRO A 192 3.41 10.46 -6.75
N LEU A 193 2.67 9.35 -6.90
CA LEU A 193 2.83 8.14 -6.09
C LEU A 193 3.99 7.25 -6.56
N MET A 194 4.68 7.58 -7.65
CA MET A 194 5.85 6.86 -8.14
C MET A 194 7.11 7.21 -7.33
N TYR A 195 7.09 6.90 -6.03
CA TYR A 195 8.12 7.33 -5.09
C TYR A 195 9.49 6.73 -5.44
N PHE A 196 9.55 5.55 -6.04
CA PHE A 196 10.83 4.92 -6.38
C PHE A 196 11.54 5.68 -7.50
N HIS A 197 10.80 6.37 -8.37
CA HIS A 197 11.35 7.19 -9.45
C HIS A 197 11.36 8.70 -9.17
N ARG A 198 10.67 9.16 -8.12
CA ARG A 198 10.50 10.60 -7.82
C ARG A 198 10.98 11.06 -6.46
N SER A 199 11.01 10.19 -5.45
CA SER A 199 11.41 10.57 -4.09
C SER A 199 12.91 10.86 -4.03
N PRO A 200 13.35 12.08 -3.67
CA PRO A 200 14.78 12.38 -3.52
C PRO A 200 15.46 11.50 -2.46
N GLY A 201 14.70 10.96 -1.50
CA GLY A 201 15.19 9.99 -0.52
C GLY A 201 15.55 8.65 -1.17
N LEU A 202 14.59 8.05 -1.87
CA LEU A 202 14.78 6.73 -2.51
C LEU A 202 15.78 6.79 -3.68
N LEU A 203 15.76 7.88 -4.46
CA LEU A 203 16.75 8.10 -5.51
C LEU A 203 18.19 8.18 -4.97
N ARG A 204 18.38 8.79 -3.79
CA ARG A 204 19.69 8.81 -3.12
C ARG A 204 20.14 7.43 -2.64
N VAL A 205 19.21 6.57 -2.20
CA VAL A 205 19.51 5.19 -1.81
C VAL A 205 20.00 4.42 -3.04
N LYS A 206 19.24 4.45 -4.15
CA LYS A 206 19.62 3.83 -5.44
C LYS A 206 21.00 4.28 -5.92
N ALA A 207 21.25 5.59 -5.92
CA ALA A 207 22.52 6.14 -6.39
C ALA A 207 23.73 5.70 -5.54
N ARG A 208 23.52 5.32 -4.27
CA ARG A 208 24.57 4.83 -3.38
C ARG A 208 24.82 3.33 -3.49
N SER A 209 23.81 2.56 -3.92
CA SER A 209 23.93 1.11 -4.07
C SER A 209 24.41 0.68 -5.45
N MET A 210 24.28 1.54 -6.47
CA MET A 210 24.87 1.26 -7.78
C MET A 210 26.40 1.26 -7.68
N PRO A 211 27.09 0.23 -8.21
CA PRO A 211 28.55 0.23 -8.27
C PRO A 211 29.00 1.47 -9.05
N ARG A 212 29.94 2.22 -8.47
CA ARG A 212 30.60 3.31 -9.20
C ARG A 212 31.37 2.70 -10.36
N SER A 213 30.85 2.89 -11.57
CA SER A 213 31.56 2.63 -12.83
C SER A 213 32.81 3.50 -12.92
#